data_AF-A0A1M7FVX3-F1
#
_entry.id   AF-A0A1M7FVX3-F1
#
_cell.length_a   1.000
_cell.length_b   1.000
_cell.length_c   1.000
_cell.angle_alpha   90.00
_cell.angle_beta   90.00
_cell.angle_gamma   90.00
#
_symmetry.space_group_name_H-M   'P 1'
#
loop_
_entity.id
_entity.type
_entity.pdbx_description
1 polymer ?
#
loop_
_entity_poly.entity_id
_entity_poly.type
_entity_poly.pdbx_seq_one_letter_code
_entity_poly.pdbx_strand_id
1 'polypeptide(L)'
;MPGNDPDVLAAELFKTFARFEYALKAAEFHKGEGAAEANWRRFAESVAASFEVPASEEFAQAIAYMLANPPKKQIVEGGVLGWNASAPQTDLQSDRVLIYVRRVRNNLFHGGKFNGRWFEPQRSAVLLQHSLTILNACLAASPAVSEAYHNEP
;
A
#
# COMPACT_ATOMS: atom_id res chain seq x y z
N MET A 1 -22.00 2.83 -3.79
CA MET A 1 -21.22 3.89 -3.12
C MET A 1 -20.94 4.97 -4.16
N PRO A 2 -21.26 6.25 -3.95
CA PRO A 2 -20.81 7.30 -4.85
C PRO A 2 -19.29 7.26 -4.81
N GLY A 3 -18.68 6.79 -5.89
CA GLY A 3 -17.24 6.56 -5.95
C GLY A 3 -16.53 7.90 -5.86
N ASN A 4 -15.70 8.07 -4.84
CA ASN A 4 -14.80 9.21 -4.76
C ASN A 4 -14.02 9.32 -6.08
N ASP A 5 -13.83 10.56 -6.52
CA ASP A 5 -13.04 10.89 -7.69
C ASP A 5 -11.66 10.20 -7.59
N PRO A 6 -11.25 9.38 -8.59
CA PRO A 6 -9.94 8.75 -8.62
C PRO A 6 -8.79 9.73 -8.36
N ASP A 7 -8.89 10.99 -8.80
CA ASP A 7 -7.88 12.02 -8.57
C ASP A 7 -7.80 12.42 -7.09
N VAL A 8 -8.94 12.51 -6.41
CA VAL A 8 -9.00 12.78 -4.96
C VAL A 8 -8.40 11.61 -4.19
N LEU A 9 -8.79 10.38 -4.53
CA LEU A 9 -8.24 9.17 -3.91
C LEU A 9 -6.73 9.02 -4.16
N ALA A 10 -6.25 9.40 -5.34
CA ALA A 10 -4.84 9.41 -5.67
C ALA A 10 -4.06 10.40 -4.82
N ALA A 11 -4.57 11.63 -4.69
CA ALA A 11 -3.96 12.67 -3.88
C ALA A 11 -3.94 12.29 -2.39
N GLU A 12 -5.02 11.68 -1.91
CA GLU A 12 -5.09 11.16 -0.54
C GLU A 12 -4.10 10.02 -0.33
N LEU A 13 -4.09 9.01 -1.20
CA LEU A 13 -3.14 7.90 -1.10
C LEU A 13 -1.69 8.39 -1.19
N PHE A 14 -1.39 9.38 -2.01
CA PHE A 14 -0.06 9.98 -2.07
C PHE A 14 0.39 10.51 -0.71
N LYS A 15 -0.42 11.39 -0.10
CA LYS A 15 -0.11 12.01 1.19
C LYS A 15 -0.01 10.97 2.29
N THR A 16 -1.00 10.09 2.37
CA THR A 16 -1.05 9.02 3.37
C THR A 16 0.15 8.09 3.24
N PHE A 17 0.45 7.61 2.03
CA PHE A 17 1.57 6.69 1.83
C PHE A 17 2.92 7.36 2.12
N ALA A 18 3.14 8.60 1.66
CA ALA A 18 4.39 9.32 1.90
C ALA A 18 4.62 9.53 3.41
N ARG A 19 3.58 9.91 4.14
CA ARG A 19 3.65 10.09 5.60
C ARG A 19 3.82 8.77 6.33
N PHE A 20 3.16 7.71 5.88
CA PHE A 20 3.29 6.36 6.43
C PHE A 20 4.72 5.84 6.26
N GLU A 21 5.34 6.01 5.09
CA GLU A 21 6.71 5.56 4.86
C GLU A 21 7.72 6.30 5.77
N TYR A 22 7.51 7.60 6.01
CA TYR A 22 8.27 8.32 7.03
C TYR A 22 8.06 7.73 8.43
N ALA A 23 6.80 7.54 8.82
CA ALA A 23 6.43 7.04 10.14
C ALA A 23 7.04 5.66 10.43
N LEU A 24 7.08 4.77 9.43
CA LEU A 24 7.78 3.49 9.54
C LEU A 24 9.25 3.67 9.90
N LYS A 25 9.95 4.59 9.23
CA LYS A 25 11.38 4.84 9.47
C LYS A 25 11.62 5.42 10.85
N ALA A 26 10.79 6.37 11.27
CA ALA A 26 10.86 6.99 12.60
C ALA A 26 10.53 6.00 13.72
N ALA A 27 9.63 5.05 13.48
CA ALA A 27 9.24 4.00 14.43
C ALA A 27 10.12 2.73 14.33
N GLU A 28 11.41 2.88 13.99
CA GLU A 28 12.41 1.81 13.93
C GLU A 28 12.16 0.69 12.87
N PHE A 29 11.15 0.82 12.02
CA PHE A 29 10.98 -0.03 10.84
C PHE A 29 11.81 0.48 9.67
N HIS A 30 13.12 0.65 9.87
CA HIS A 30 14.10 0.95 8.82
C HIS A 30 15.08 -0.23 8.60
N LYS A 31 15.91 -0.15 7.56
CA LYS A 31 16.89 -1.19 7.20
C LYS A 31 18.27 -1.05 7.88
N GLY A 32 18.36 -0.28 8.96
CA GLY A 32 19.63 0.00 9.66
C GLY A 32 20.35 1.24 9.14
N GLU A 33 21.69 1.27 9.30
CA GLU A 33 22.55 2.40 8.92
C GLU A 33 22.65 2.56 7.40
N GLY A 34 22.82 3.80 6.94
CA GLY A 34 22.91 4.16 5.52
C GLY A 34 21.67 4.90 5.02
N ALA A 35 21.18 4.54 3.83
CA ALA A 35 20.00 5.18 3.26
C ALA A 35 18.75 4.90 4.10
N ALA A 36 18.01 5.95 4.43
CA ALA A 36 16.78 5.85 5.24
C ALA A 36 15.64 5.21 4.43
N GLU A 37 15.62 3.87 4.41
CA GLU A 37 14.62 3.06 3.73
C GLU A 37 13.67 2.38 4.72
N ALA A 38 12.36 2.43 4.46
CA ALA A 38 11.38 1.72 5.25
C ALA A 38 11.49 0.20 5.06
N ASN A 39 11.53 -0.53 6.16
CA ASN A 39 11.50 -1.98 6.23
C ASN A 39 10.04 -2.47 6.37
N TRP A 40 9.33 -2.44 5.24
CA TRP A 40 7.95 -2.89 5.14
C TRP A 40 7.74 -4.36 5.54
N ARG A 41 8.75 -5.22 5.39
CA ARG A 41 8.64 -6.63 5.78
C ARG A 41 8.59 -6.77 7.31
N ARG A 42 9.54 -6.13 8.02
CA ARG A 42 9.54 -6.09 9.49
C ARG A 42 8.23 -5.49 10.02
N PHE A 43 7.73 -4.45 9.36
CA PHE A 43 6.43 -3.88 9.71
C PHE A 43 5.30 -4.89 9.51
N ALA A 44 5.24 -5.55 8.35
CA ALA A 44 4.22 -6.55 8.05
C ALA A 44 4.18 -7.70 9.07
N GLU A 45 5.34 -8.15 9.53
CA GLU A 45 5.47 -9.14 10.61
C GLU A 45 4.86 -8.62 11.92
N SER A 46 5.14 -7.37 12.29
CA SER A 46 4.62 -6.77 13.53
C SER A 46 3.09 -6.63 13.57
N VAL A 47 2.44 -6.50 12.42
CA VAL A 47 0.99 -6.37 12.30
C VAL A 47 0.30 -7.65 11.79
N ALA A 48 1.00 -8.78 11.71
CA ALA A 48 0.46 -10.01 11.12
C ALA A 48 -0.89 -10.43 11.72
N ALA A 49 -1.01 -10.39 13.06
CA ALA A 49 -2.21 -10.79 13.78
C ALA A 49 -3.46 -9.97 13.38
N SER A 50 -3.30 -8.68 13.02
CA SER A 50 -4.43 -7.84 12.61
C SER A 50 -4.96 -8.22 11.21
N PHE A 51 -4.15 -8.89 10.39
CA PHE A 51 -4.59 -9.44 9.10
C PHE A 51 -5.24 -10.82 9.23
N GLU A 52 -4.91 -11.57 10.28
CA GLU A 52 -5.54 -12.86 10.60
C GLU A 52 -6.91 -12.67 11.24
N VAL A 53 -7.02 -11.68 12.13
CA VAL A 53 -8.28 -11.30 12.79
C VAL A 53 -8.53 -9.80 12.57
N PRO A 54 -9.11 -9.39 11.42
CA PRO A 54 -9.39 -7.99 11.13
C PRO A 54 -10.35 -7.38 12.14
N ALA A 55 -10.00 -6.19 12.65
CA ALA A 55 -10.80 -5.46 13.64
C ALA A 55 -12.11 -4.88 13.08
N SER A 56 -12.31 -4.89 11.76
CA SER A 56 -13.52 -4.40 11.11
C SER A 56 -13.83 -5.17 9.82
N GLU A 57 -15.11 -5.18 9.45
CA GLU A 57 -15.56 -5.77 8.19
C GLU A 57 -14.96 -5.04 6.98
N GLU A 58 -14.84 -3.71 7.04
CA GLU A 58 -14.25 -2.91 5.96
C GLU A 58 -12.78 -3.31 5.70
N PHE A 59 -12.00 -3.54 6.77
CA PHE A 59 -10.62 -3.98 6.64
C PHE A 59 -10.53 -5.41 6.08
N ALA A 60 -11.39 -6.32 6.55
CA ALA A 60 -11.48 -7.68 6.02
C ALA A 60 -11.83 -7.69 4.52
N GLN A 61 -12.80 -6.87 4.11
CA GLN A 61 -13.19 -6.71 2.70
C GLN A 61 -12.04 -6.13 1.86
N ALA A 62 -11.29 -5.15 2.38
CA ALA A 62 -10.14 -4.59 1.68
C ALA A 62 -9.02 -5.61 1.48
N ILE A 63 -8.71 -6.42 2.50
CA ILE A 63 -7.76 -7.52 2.38
C ILE A 63 -8.23 -8.53 1.32
N ALA A 64 -9.47 -8.98 1.41
CA ALA A 64 -10.05 -9.96 0.49
C ALA A 64 -10.02 -9.44 -0.96
N TYR A 65 -10.40 -8.18 -1.18
CA TYR A 65 -10.39 -7.57 -2.50
C TYR A 65 -8.97 -7.51 -3.08
N MET A 66 -7.98 -7.07 -2.29
CA MET A 66 -6.59 -6.95 -2.73
C MET A 66 -5.97 -8.30 -3.09
N LEU A 67 -6.34 -9.36 -2.37
CA LEU A 67 -5.92 -10.73 -2.67
C LEU A 67 -6.58 -11.28 -3.94
N ALA A 68 -7.87 -11.00 -4.14
CA ALA A 68 -8.63 -11.47 -5.30
C ALA A 68 -8.34 -10.67 -6.59
N ASN A 69 -7.99 -9.39 -6.47
CA ASN A 69 -7.79 -8.45 -7.59
C ASN A 69 -6.40 -7.79 -7.57
N PRO A 70 -5.30 -8.57 -7.56
CA PRO A 70 -3.98 -8.04 -7.26
C PRO A 70 -3.51 -7.01 -8.29
N PRO A 71 -2.86 -5.92 -7.85
CA PRO A 71 -2.19 -4.99 -8.75
C PRO A 71 -0.97 -5.64 -9.41
N LYS A 72 -0.81 -5.38 -10.72
CA LYS A 72 0.37 -5.81 -11.48
C LYS A 72 1.62 -5.08 -10.97
N LYS A 73 2.77 -5.76 -11.05
CA LYS A 73 4.10 -5.17 -10.82
C LYS A 73 4.62 -4.59 -12.13
N GLN A 74 5.08 -3.34 -12.12
CA GLN A 74 5.82 -2.80 -13.25
C GLN A 74 7.21 -3.45 -13.30
N ILE A 75 7.63 -3.90 -14.47
CA ILE A 75 8.91 -4.57 -14.72
C ILE A 75 9.58 -3.99 -15.96
N VAL A 76 10.88 -4.24 -16.11
CA VAL A 76 11.60 -4.05 -17.37
C VAL A 76 11.93 -5.43 -17.92
N GLU A 77 11.48 -5.72 -19.13
CA GLU A 77 11.74 -6.99 -19.82
C GLU A 77 12.24 -6.68 -21.24
N GLY A 78 13.42 -7.20 -21.59
CA GLY A 78 14.04 -6.89 -22.89
C GLY A 78 14.34 -5.40 -23.13
N GLY A 79 14.56 -4.62 -22.07
CA GLY A 79 14.78 -3.17 -22.15
C GLY A 79 13.50 -2.33 -22.30
N VAL A 80 12.31 -2.94 -22.26
CA VAL A 80 11.01 -2.27 -22.40
C VAL A 80 10.22 -2.37 -21.10
N LEU A 81 9.47 -1.31 -20.77
CA LEU A 81 8.55 -1.32 -19.63
C LEU A 81 7.39 -2.29 -19.89
N GLY A 82 7.16 -3.18 -18.93
CA GLY A 82 6.11 -4.19 -18.96
C GLY A 82 5.39 -4.33 -17.62
N TRP A 83 4.44 -5.26 -17.58
CA TRP A 83 3.55 -5.48 -16.44
C TRP A 83 3.44 -6.96 -16.11
N ASN A 84 3.82 -7.35 -14.89
CA ASN A 84 3.79 -8.72 -14.42
C ASN A 84 2.65 -8.95 -13.41
N ALA A 85 1.84 -10.00 -13.64
CA ALA A 85 0.74 -10.41 -12.76
C ALA A 85 1.18 -11.36 -11.62
N SER A 86 2.46 -11.72 -11.53
CA SER A 86 2.97 -12.66 -10.53
C SER A 86 2.67 -12.20 -9.10
N ALA A 87 2.18 -13.13 -8.29
CA ALA A 87 2.05 -12.93 -6.86
C ALA A 87 3.42 -12.62 -6.23
N PRO A 88 3.47 -11.79 -5.16
CA PRO A 88 4.68 -11.59 -4.39
C PRO A 88 5.18 -12.91 -3.78
N GLN A 89 6.48 -13.14 -3.82
CA GLN A 89 7.12 -14.26 -3.12
C GLN A 89 7.22 -13.91 -1.64
N THR A 90 6.24 -14.35 -0.86
CA THR A 90 6.17 -14.15 0.58
C THR A 90 5.23 -15.18 1.20
N ASP A 91 5.59 -15.64 2.38
CA ASP A 91 4.85 -16.59 3.22
C ASP A 91 3.78 -15.92 4.09
N LEU A 92 3.83 -14.59 4.21
CA LEU A 92 3.01 -13.82 5.13
C LEU A 92 1.90 -13.04 4.40
N GLN A 93 0.65 -13.19 4.85
CA GLN A 93 -0.49 -12.50 4.25
C GLN A 93 -0.38 -10.97 4.35
N SER A 94 -0.03 -10.44 5.53
CA SER A 94 0.13 -9.00 5.73
C SER A 94 1.18 -8.41 4.80
N ASP A 95 2.32 -9.09 4.64
CA ASP A 95 3.37 -8.66 3.71
C ASP A 95 2.91 -8.72 2.27
N ARG A 96 2.20 -9.80 1.87
CA ARG A 96 1.63 -9.90 0.52
C ARG A 96 0.70 -8.73 0.20
N VAL A 97 -0.20 -8.40 1.11
CA VAL A 97 -1.16 -7.28 0.94
C VAL A 97 -0.44 -5.94 0.94
N LEU A 98 0.54 -5.72 1.83
CA LEU A 98 1.34 -4.49 1.86
C LEU A 98 2.25 -4.34 0.63
N ILE A 99 2.72 -5.44 0.02
CA ILE A 99 3.38 -5.42 -1.29
C ILE A 99 2.37 -4.95 -2.36
N TYR A 100 1.13 -5.43 -2.32
CA TYR A 100 0.10 -4.96 -3.26
C TYR A 100 -0.22 -3.48 -3.09
N VAL A 101 -0.34 -2.96 -1.87
CA VAL A 101 -0.49 -1.50 -1.62
C VAL A 101 0.66 -0.72 -2.24
N ARG A 102 1.91 -1.17 -2.05
CA ARG A 102 3.10 -0.57 -2.68
C ARG A 102 3.06 -0.64 -4.21
N ARG A 103 2.52 -1.71 -4.79
CA ARG A 103 2.29 -1.79 -6.25
C ARG A 103 1.22 -0.80 -6.70
N VAL A 104 0.11 -0.62 -5.97
CA VAL A 104 -0.90 0.42 -6.30
C VAL A 104 -0.23 1.79 -6.34
N ARG A 105 0.55 2.13 -5.31
CA ARG A 105 1.35 3.37 -5.26
C ARG A 105 2.28 3.49 -6.46
N ASN A 106 3.06 2.46 -6.78
CA ASN A 106 3.99 2.52 -7.91
C ASN A 106 3.27 2.65 -9.26
N ASN A 107 2.11 2.01 -9.40
CA ASN A 107 1.31 2.07 -10.61
C ASN A 107 0.68 3.43 -10.82
N LEU A 108 0.36 4.13 -9.73
CA LEU A 108 -0.15 5.49 -9.72
C LEU A 108 0.90 6.49 -10.25
N PHE A 109 2.15 6.40 -9.80
CA PHE A 109 3.18 7.42 -10.07
C PHE A 109 4.16 7.07 -11.21
N HIS A 110 4.36 5.79 -11.50
CA HIS A 110 5.43 5.34 -12.41
C HIS A 110 4.95 4.39 -13.51
N GLY A 111 3.70 3.92 -13.45
CA GLY A 111 3.17 2.85 -14.30
C GLY A 111 2.84 3.20 -15.76
N GLY A 112 2.81 4.47 -16.16
CA GLY A 112 2.21 4.85 -17.45
C GLY A 112 0.68 4.67 -17.51
N LYS A 113 0.04 4.35 -16.36
CA LYS A 113 -1.44 4.36 -16.19
C LYS A 113 -2.01 5.75 -15.89
N PHE A 114 -1.15 6.75 -15.78
CA PHE A 114 -1.52 8.15 -15.70
C PHE A 114 -0.74 8.90 -16.77
N ASN A 115 -1.35 9.05 -17.94
CA ASN A 115 -0.87 9.91 -19.03
C ASN A 115 -1.96 10.95 -19.36
N GLY A 116 -2.44 11.65 -18.33
CA GLY A 116 -3.59 12.56 -18.40
C GLY A 116 -4.97 11.88 -18.39
N ARG A 117 -5.04 10.55 -18.33
CA ARG A 117 -6.29 9.77 -18.16
C ARG A 117 -6.03 8.50 -17.35
N TRP A 118 -7.04 8.09 -16.57
CA TRP A 118 -7.05 6.83 -15.83
C TRP A 118 -7.29 5.63 -16.75
N PHE A 119 -6.41 4.64 -16.70
CA PHE A 119 -6.70 3.32 -17.25
C PHE A 119 -7.55 2.52 -16.25
N GLU A 120 -8.70 2.01 -16.69
CA GLU A 120 -9.68 1.31 -15.82
C GLU A 120 -10.05 2.15 -14.58
N PRO A 121 -10.65 3.35 -14.73
CA PRO A 121 -10.85 4.30 -13.63
C PRO A 121 -11.62 3.71 -12.45
N GLN A 122 -12.63 2.87 -12.72
CA GLN A 122 -13.41 2.22 -11.67
C GLN A 122 -12.54 1.26 -10.85
N ARG A 123 -11.75 0.42 -11.51
CA ARG A 123 -10.83 -0.51 -10.83
C ARG A 123 -9.76 0.26 -10.07
N SER A 124 -9.23 1.34 -10.66
CA SER A 124 -8.23 2.18 -10.02
C SER A 124 -8.78 2.81 -8.74
N ALA A 125 -9.98 3.41 -8.78
CA ALA A 125 -10.63 3.95 -7.60
C ALA A 125 -10.80 2.91 -6.48
N VAL A 126 -11.25 1.69 -6.83
CA VAL A 126 -11.44 0.62 -5.84
C VAL A 126 -10.11 0.18 -5.22
N LEU A 127 -9.04 0.04 -6.01
CA LEU A 127 -7.70 -0.28 -5.50
C LEU A 127 -7.13 0.83 -4.60
N LEU A 128 -7.35 2.10 -4.95
CA LEU A 128 -6.92 3.25 -4.13
C LEU A 128 -7.67 3.27 -2.80
N GLN A 129 -8.99 3.11 -2.83
CA GLN A 129 -9.83 3.07 -1.63
C GLN A 129 -9.41 1.94 -0.68
N HIS A 130 -9.26 0.72 -1.17
CA HIS A 130 -8.83 -0.38 -0.33
C HIS A 130 -7.40 -0.21 0.19
N SER A 131 -6.51 0.42 -0.58
CA SER A 131 -5.16 0.76 -0.11
C SER A 131 -5.19 1.74 1.06
N LEU A 132 -6.05 2.77 1.00
CA LEU A 132 -6.26 3.71 2.11
C LEU A 132 -6.83 3.02 3.34
N THR A 133 -7.88 2.20 3.18
CA THR A 133 -8.47 1.41 4.28
C THR A 133 -7.41 0.53 4.95
N ILE A 134 -6.57 -0.16 4.17
CA ILE A 134 -5.49 -1.02 4.70
C ILE A 134 -4.45 -0.20 5.47
N LEU A 135 -3.98 0.93 4.94
CA LEU A 135 -3.00 1.78 5.61
C LEU A 135 -3.55 2.35 6.91
N ASN A 136 -4.81 2.81 6.92
CA ASN A 136 -5.46 3.34 8.12
C ASN A 136 -5.63 2.25 9.20
N ALA A 137 -6.04 1.04 8.82
CA ALA A 137 -6.10 -0.10 9.74
C ALA A 137 -4.71 -0.47 10.30
N CYS A 138 -3.66 -0.39 9.48
CA CYS A 138 -2.29 -0.62 9.91
C CYS A 138 -1.79 0.46 10.89
N LEU A 139 -2.17 1.73 10.70
CA LEU A 139 -1.90 2.79 11.68
C LEU A 139 -2.56 2.49 13.02
N ALA A 140 -3.85 2.12 13.01
CA ALA A 140 -4.57 1.76 14.22
C ALA A 140 -3.96 0.54 14.95
N ALA A 141 -3.38 -0.41 14.21
CA ALA A 141 -2.76 -1.62 14.75
C ALA A 141 -1.34 -1.41 15.30
N SER A 142 -0.70 -0.25 15.07
CA SER A 142 0.67 0.01 15.48
C SER A 142 0.80 1.37 16.17
N PRO A 143 0.74 1.42 17.51
CA PRO A 143 0.81 2.67 18.26
C PRO A 143 2.05 3.52 17.93
N ALA A 144 3.23 2.91 17.85
CA ALA A 144 4.48 3.62 17.55
C ALA A 144 4.47 4.25 16.15
N VAL A 145 3.96 3.52 15.14
CA VAL A 145 3.85 4.07 13.78
C VAL A 145 2.77 5.16 13.73
N SER A 146 1.64 4.96 14.43
CA SER A 146 0.57 5.97 14.53
C SER A 146 1.08 7.26 15.17
N GLU A 147 1.84 7.17 16.26
CA GLU A 147 2.45 8.32 16.92
C GLU A 147 3.41 9.06 15.97
N ALA A 148 4.33 8.33 15.34
CA ALA A 148 5.25 8.92 14.36
C ALA A 148 4.54 9.49 13.12
N TYR A 149 3.36 8.96 12.77
CA TYR A 149 2.54 9.47 11.67
C TYR A 149 1.88 10.81 12.02
N HIS A 150 1.40 11.00 13.25
CA HIS A 150 0.67 12.21 13.63
C HIS A 150 1.57 13.32 14.23
N ASN A 151 2.76 12.98 14.72
CA ASN A 151 3.68 13.95 15.30
C ASN A 151 4.71 14.45 14.28
N GLU A 152 4.81 15.75 14.10
CA GLU A 152 5.92 16.35 13.35
C GLU A 152 7.26 16.05 14.06
N PRO A 153 8.37 15.85 13.32
CA PRO A 153 9.70 15.68 13.91
C PRO A 153 10.09 16.83 14.84
#